data_AF-A0A931PQC5-F1
#
_entry.id   AF-A0A931PQC5-F1
#
_cell.length_a   1.000
_cell.length_b   1.000
_cell.length_c   1.000
_cell.angle_alpha   90.00
_cell.angle_beta   90.00
_cell.angle_gamma   90.00
#
_symmetry.space_group_name_H-M   'P 1'
#
loop_
_entity.id
_entity.type
_entity.pdbx_description
1 polymer ?
#
loop_
_entity_poly.entity_id
_entity_poly.type
_entity_poly.pdbx_seq_one_letter_code
_entity_poly.pdbx_strand_id
1 'polypeptide(L)' 'MKLAEILKQYRDEWVLIEYTKLDEALNVIEGRVLAHSPRKEDLYALLPKFKGKNFAIEYTGKLSNDLAVMF' A
#
# COMPACT_ATOMS: atom_id res chain seq x y z
N MET A 1 -4.48 2.11 11.31
CA MET A 1 -3.72 3.35 11.05
C MET A 1 -4.27 3.96 9.77
N LYS A 2 -4.40 5.29 9.69
CA LYS A 2 -4.93 5.94 8.49
C LYS A 2 -3.89 5.91 7.37
N LEU A 3 -4.32 5.82 6.11
CA LEU A 3 -3.40 5.84 4.97
C LEU A 3 -2.51 7.11 5.00
N ALA A 4 -3.08 8.26 5.34
CA ALA A 4 -2.33 9.52 5.48
C ALA A 4 -1.17 9.46 6.49
N GLU A 5 -1.26 8.61 7.51
CA GLU A 5 -0.18 8.40 8.49
C GLU A 5 0.87 7.44 7.93
N ILE A 6 0.43 6.36 7.27
CA ILE A 6 1.30 5.39 6.57
C ILE A 6 2.18 6.12 5.54
N LEU A 7 1.59 7.00 4.72
CA LEU A 7 2.29 7.81 3.73
C LEU A 7 3.37 8.73 4.32
N LYS A 8 3.19 9.18 5.57
CA LYS A 8 4.18 10.03 6.25
C LYS A 8 5.31 9.21 6.87
N GLN A 9 5.00 8.02 7.35
CA GLN A 9 5.94 7.15 8.07
C GLN A 9 6.86 6.39 7.13
N TYR A 10 6.32 5.85 6.04
CA TYR A 10 7.06 5.13 5.01
C TYR A 10 7.04 6.02 3.78
N ARG A 11 8.09 6.82 3.54
CA ARG A 11 8.13 7.72 2.37
C ARG A 11 8.93 7.07 1.25
N ASP A 12 8.41 7.18 0.02
CA ASP A 12 9.06 6.63 -1.19
C ASP A 12 9.32 5.12 -1.11
N GLU A 13 8.43 4.40 -0.42
CA GLU A 13 8.50 2.94 -0.25
C GLU A 13 7.21 2.28 -0.74
N TRP A 14 7.31 1.00 -1.06
CA TRP A 14 6.15 0.14 -1.19
C TRP A 14 5.74 -0.35 0.19
N VAL A 15 4.44 -0.33 0.46
CA VAL A 15 3.86 -0.83 1.70
C VAL A 15 2.80 -1.89 1.40
N LEU A 16 2.89 -3.02 2.09
CA LEU A 16 1.85 -4.04 2.10
C LEU A 16 0.91 -3.76 3.28
N ILE A 17 -0.34 -3.45 2.99
CA ILE A 17 -1.34 -3.03 3.98
C ILE A 17 -2.44 -4.07 4.04
N GLU A 18 -2.68 -4.65 5.22
CA GLU A 18 -3.94 -5.32 5.53
C GLU A 18 -5.00 -4.26 5.78
N TYR A 19 -5.90 -4.04 4.81
CA TYR A 19 -6.88 -2.98 4.91
C TYR A 19 -8.05 -3.40 5.79
N THR A 20 -8.51 -2.47 6.61
CA THR A 20 -9.70 -2.63 7.45
C THR A 20 -10.87 -1.79 6.93
N LYS A 21 -10.58 -0.77 6.12
CA LYS A 21 -11.58 0.11 5.52
C LYS A 21 -11.13 0.60 4.15
N LEU A 22 -12.04 0.48 3.18
CA LEU A 22 -11.91 1.03 1.84
C LEU A 22 -12.90 2.19 1.64
N ASP A 23 -12.62 3.06 0.68
CA ASP A 23 -13.60 4.02 0.16
C ASP A 23 -14.48 3.40 -0.94
N GLU A 24 -15.40 4.19 -1.48
CA GLU A 24 -16.33 3.76 -2.54
C GLU A 24 -15.60 3.40 -3.86
N ALA A 25 -14.39 3.91 -4.05
CA ALA A 25 -13.54 3.63 -5.20
C ALA A 25 -12.49 2.51 -4.92
N LEU A 26 -12.66 1.77 -3.82
CA LEU A 26 -11.78 0.68 -3.38
C LEU A 26 -10.36 1.10 -2.98
N ASN A 27 -10.13 2.39 -2.70
CA ASN A 27 -8.87 2.86 -2.15
C ASN A 27 -8.79 2.60 -0.64
N VAL A 28 -7.59 2.32 -0.14
CA VAL A 28 -7.37 2.09 1.29
C VAL A 28 -7.54 3.39 2.08
N ILE A 29 -8.51 3.44 3.00
CA ILE A 29 -8.61 4.55 3.96
C ILE A 29 -7.80 4.22 5.21
N GLU A 30 -7.92 2.99 5.70
CA GLU A 30 -7.32 2.54 6.96
C GLU A 30 -6.86 1.08 6.87
N GLY A 31 -5.77 0.78 7.56
CA GLY A 31 -5.26 -0.58 7.66
C GLY A 31 -4.08 -0.72 8.61
N ARG A 32 -3.46 -1.90 8.54
CA ARG A 32 -2.24 -2.27 9.26
C ARG A 32 -1.14 -2.56 8.24
N VAL A 33 0.02 -1.92 8.39
CA VAL A 33 1.20 -2.25 7.58
C VAL A 33 1.74 -3.61 8.03
N LEU A 34 1.79 -4.55 7.10
CA LEU A 34 2.33 -5.90 7.30
C LEU A 34 3.82 -5.96 6.96
N ALA A 35 4.24 -5.21 5.93
CA ALA A 35 5.61 -5.09 5.47
C ALA A 35 5.79 -3.81 4.66
N HIS A 36 7.03 -3.33 4.54
CA HIS A 36 7.41 -2.24 3.66
C HIS A 36 8.80 -2.52 3.05
N SER A 37 9.05 -2.01 1.85
CA SER A 37 10.36 -2.06 1.21
C SER A 37 10.45 -0.99 0.12
N PRO A 38 11.63 -0.41 -0.14
CA PRO A 38 11.85 0.40 -1.35
C PRO A 38 11.67 -0.41 -2.66
N ARG A 39 11.72 -1.75 -2.60
CA ARG A 39 11.56 -2.64 -3.76
C ARG A 39 10.26 -3.42 -3.68
N LYS A 40 9.46 -3.33 -4.74
CA LYS A 40 8.16 -4.02 -4.81
C LYS A 40 8.30 -5.55 -4.78
N GLU A 41 9.39 -6.07 -5.33
CA GLU A 41 9.66 -7.52 -5.42
C GLU A 41 9.78 -8.17 -4.03
N ASP A 42 10.30 -7.44 -3.05
CA ASP A 42 10.44 -7.92 -1.68
C ASP A 42 9.07 -8.17 -1.04
N LEU A 43 8.06 -7.35 -1.39
CA LEU A 43 6.69 -7.54 -0.92
C LEU A 43 6.00 -8.70 -1.63
N TYR A 44 6.27 -8.90 -2.92
CA TYR A 44 5.72 -10.03 -3.67
C TYR A 44 6.14 -11.37 -3.08
N ALA A 45 7.40 -11.49 -2.63
CA ALA A 45 7.91 -12.68 -1.96
C ALA A 45 7.17 -13.00 -0.64
N LEU A 46 6.52 -12.00 -0.02
CA LEU A 46 5.78 -12.16 1.24
C LEU A 46 4.31 -12.51 1.04
N LEU A 47 3.74 -12.31 -0.17
CA LEU A 47 2.32 -12.56 -0.44
C LEU A 47 1.82 -13.96 -0.04
N PRO A 48 2.58 -15.06 -0.26
CA PRO A 48 2.13 -16.39 0.15
C PRO A 48 1.82 -16.50 1.66
N LYS A 49 2.49 -15.69 2.51
CA LYS A 49 2.27 -15.67 3.97
C LYS A 49 0.95 -15.01 4.37
N PHE A 50 0.35 -14.22 3.49
CA PHE A 50 -0.85 -13.43 3.77
C PHE A 50 -2.06 -13.88 2.96
N LYS A 51 -1.99 -15.07 2.35
CA LYS A 51 -3.08 -15.66 1.57
C LYS A 51 -4.37 -15.72 2.39
N GLY A 52 -5.48 -15.26 1.82
CA GLY A 52 -6.80 -15.21 2.47
C GLY A 52 -7.05 -13.97 3.32
N LYS A 53 -6.07 -13.05 3.42
CA LYS A 53 -6.28 -11.73 4.01
C LYS A 53 -6.63 -10.70 2.95
N ASN A 54 -7.36 -9.69 3.37
CA ASN A 54 -7.66 -8.50 2.60
C ASN A 54 -6.46 -7.56 2.67
N PHE A 55 -5.63 -7.55 1.62
CA PHE A 55 -4.45 -6.70 1.56
C PHE A 55 -4.34 -5.92 0.25
N ALA A 56 -3.64 -4.79 0.31
CA ALA A 56 -3.28 -3.93 -0.81
C ALA A 56 -1.78 -3.63 -0.76
N ILE A 57 -1.17 -3.41 -1.92
CA ILE A 57 0.19 -2.90 -2.04
C ILE A 57 0.10 -1.48 -2.56
N GLU A 58 0.53 -0.52 -1.74
CA GLU A 58 0.52 0.90 -2.07
C GLU A 58 1.94 1.42 -2.20
N TYR A 59 2.17 2.34 -3.15
CA TYR A 59 3.41 3.11 -3.20
C TYR A 59 3.20 4.43 -2.49
N THR A 60 4.07 4.75 -1.54
CA THR A 60 3.92 5.93 -0.67
C THR A 60 4.72 7.13 -1.13
N GLY A 61 5.47 7.00 -2.23
CA GLY A 61 6.13 8.13 -2.84
C GLY A 61 5.12 9.11 -3.43
N LYS A 62 5.57 10.34 -3.67
CA LYS A 62 4.73 11.34 -4.34
C LYS A 62 4.51 10.90 -5.78
N LEU A 63 3.29 10.46 -6.10
CA LEU A 63 2.81 10.47 -7.47
C LEU A 63 2.74 11.93 -7.90
N SER A 64 3.68 12.36 -8.74
CA SER A 64 3.61 13.67 -9.37
C SER A 64 2.26 13.78 -10.07
N ASN A 65 1.58 14.92 -9.94
CA ASN A 65 0.23 15.16 -10.48
C ASN A 65 0.15 15.05 -12.03
N ASP A 66 1.30 14.79 -12.67
CA ASP A 66 1.51 14.64 -14.11
C ASP A 66 1.53 13.17 -14.59
N LEU A 67 1.53 12.20 -13.66
CA LEU A 67 1.55 10.78 -14.00
C LEU A 67 0.13 10.25 -14.23
N ALA A 68 -0.33 10.32 -15.47
CA ALA A 68 -1.48 9.55 -15.93
C ALA A 68 -1.06 8.07 -16.13
N VAL A 69 -1.58 7.18 -15.29
CA VAL A 69 -1.50 5.73 -15.54
C VAL A 69 -2.68 5.34 -16.41
N MET A 70 -2.40 4.99 -17.68
CA MET A 70 -3.40 4.43 -18.59
C MET A 70 -3.38 2.90 -18.45
N PHE A 71 -4.53 2.31 -18.12
CA PHE A 71 -4.74 0.86 -17.99
C PHE A 71 -5.06 0.20 -19.32
#